data_AF-A0A9R0SWW7-F1
#
_entry.id   AF-A0A9R0SWW7-F1
#
_cell.length_a   1.000
_cell.length_b   1.000
_cell.length_c   1.000
_cell.angle_alpha   90.00
_cell.angle_beta   90.00
_cell.angle_gamma   90.00
#
_symmetry.space_group_name_H-M   'P 1'
#
loop_
_entity.id
_entity.type
_entity.pdbx_description
1 polymer ?
#
loop_
_entity_poly.entity_id
_entity_poly.type
_entity_poly.pdbx_seq_one_letter_code
_entity_poly.pdbx_strand_id
1 'polypeptide(L)'
;MSPRKDAGPSPAAAPATAPALTPSPFMPMCQMRRDECADLLKLISGVSRPLEDVVADFLARVPPERRLRFGSAIKFLLEDKVMFQPAERLIAFAILHQGYSSQLTNPFVPFLINVACDEISERPERVFLQLLLTSANEDNNKEILKHSAEDYLKEPSYASQVLLPRDRLESQYSCNDVQLQTYTSCAAAKVRSAIPDPDVSQSCGDSSEYHRPN
;
A
#
# COMPACT_ATOMS: atom_id res chain seq x y z
N MET A 1 -47.82 46.35 -44.45
CA MET A 1 -46.44 46.73 -44.15
C MET A 1 -45.87 45.70 -43.18
N SER A 2 -44.91 44.88 -43.64
CA SER A 2 -44.06 44.07 -42.74
C SER A 2 -43.08 45.00 -42.02
N PRO A 3 -42.52 44.57 -40.88
CA PRO A 3 -41.20 43.94 -40.95
C PRO A 3 -40.99 42.71 -40.06
N ARG A 4 -40.03 41.89 -40.48
CA ARG A 4 -39.42 40.73 -39.81
C ARG A 4 -38.44 41.17 -38.72
N LYS A 5 -38.28 40.39 -37.64
CA LYS A 5 -37.02 40.18 -36.87
C LYS A 5 -37.32 39.36 -35.60
N ASP A 6 -36.54 38.44 -35.06
CA ASP A 6 -35.39 37.62 -35.47
C ASP A 6 -35.41 36.40 -34.52
N ALA A 7 -34.84 35.29 -34.97
CA ALA A 7 -34.64 34.10 -34.16
C ALA A 7 -33.67 34.38 -32.99
N GLY A 8 -34.12 34.14 -31.76
CA GLY A 8 -33.25 34.08 -30.58
C GLY A 8 -32.84 32.63 -30.31
N PRO A 9 -31.53 32.31 -30.22
CA PRO A 9 -31.09 30.96 -29.90
C PRO A 9 -31.27 30.67 -28.40
N SER A 10 -31.84 29.50 -28.13
CA SER A 10 -31.99 28.90 -26.80
C SER A 10 -30.61 28.75 -26.13
N PRO A 11 -30.43 29.10 -24.85
CA PRO A 11 -29.15 28.94 -24.19
C PRO A 11 -28.87 27.45 -23.95
N ALA A 12 -27.70 27.01 -24.41
CA ALA A 12 -27.17 25.67 -24.22
C ALA A 12 -27.08 25.33 -22.72
N ALA A 13 -27.70 24.21 -22.34
CA ALA A 13 -27.58 23.64 -21.01
C ALA A 13 -26.11 23.27 -20.74
N ALA A 14 -25.54 23.84 -19.68
CA ALA A 14 -24.22 23.47 -19.18
C ALA A 14 -24.20 21.99 -18.78
N PRO A 15 -23.13 21.23 -19.07
CA PRO A 15 -23.02 19.86 -18.60
C PRO A 15 -22.85 19.85 -17.08
N ALA A 16 -23.77 19.16 -16.41
CA ALA A 16 -23.69 18.91 -14.98
C ALA A 16 -22.37 18.20 -14.66
N THR A 17 -21.51 18.87 -13.89
CA THR A 17 -20.31 18.27 -13.31
C THR A 17 -20.75 17.12 -12.41
N ALA A 18 -20.39 15.89 -12.78
CA ALA A 18 -20.60 14.73 -11.94
C ALA A 18 -19.89 14.95 -10.59
N PRO A 19 -20.57 14.75 -9.44
CA PRO A 19 -19.90 14.85 -8.16
C PRO A 19 -18.86 13.73 -8.08
N ALA A 20 -17.61 14.11 -7.81
CA ALA A 20 -16.55 13.16 -7.49
C ALA A 20 -17.03 12.30 -6.32
N LEU A 21 -17.19 11.00 -6.59
CA LEU A 21 -17.53 10.00 -5.58
C LEU A 21 -16.39 9.98 -4.55
N THR A 22 -16.59 10.66 -3.42
CA THR A 22 -15.75 10.46 -2.24
C THR A 22 -15.91 8.99 -1.82
N PRO A 23 -14.83 8.21 -1.72
CA PRO A 23 -14.93 6.82 -1.31
C PRO A 23 -15.49 6.77 0.11
N SER A 24 -16.68 6.18 0.25
CA SER A 24 -17.27 5.88 1.55
C SER A 24 -16.32 4.99 2.37
N PRO A 25 -16.11 5.25 3.66
CA PRO A 25 -15.23 4.43 4.52
C PRO A 25 -15.65 2.96 4.58
N PHE A 26 -16.87 2.60 4.18
CA PHE A 26 -17.38 1.22 4.12
C PHE A 26 -17.04 0.46 2.81
N MET A 27 -16.39 1.12 1.85
CA MET A 27 -16.11 0.54 0.52
C MET A 27 -15.30 -0.77 0.49
N PRO A 28 -14.36 -1.07 1.42
CA PRO A 28 -13.56 -2.30 1.32
C PRO A 28 -14.39 -3.58 1.53
N MET A 29 -15.35 -3.54 2.47
CA MET A 29 -16.16 -4.71 2.84
C MET A 29 -17.31 -4.97 1.84
N CYS A 30 -17.86 -3.93 1.22
CA CYS A 30 -18.94 -4.05 0.23
C CYS A 30 -18.51 -4.73 -1.09
N GLN A 31 -17.21 -4.96 -1.30
CA GLN A 31 -16.67 -5.58 -2.52
C GLN A 31 -16.39 -7.08 -2.37
N MET A 32 -16.50 -7.63 -1.16
CA MET A 32 -16.35 -9.06 -0.90
C MET A 32 -17.69 -9.78 -0.94
N ARG A 33 -17.70 -11.02 -1.44
CA ARG A 33 -18.91 -11.85 -1.36
C ARG A 33 -19.16 -12.25 0.10
N ARG A 34 -20.42 -12.44 0.47
CA ARG A 34 -20.79 -12.83 1.84
C ARG A 34 -20.08 -14.10 2.29
N ASP A 35 -19.99 -15.10 1.41
CA ASP A 35 -19.34 -16.37 1.71
C ASP A 35 -17.84 -16.20 1.93
N GLU A 36 -17.19 -15.31 1.16
CA GLU A 36 -15.77 -14.99 1.29
C GLU A 36 -15.48 -14.25 2.61
N CYS A 37 -16.38 -13.36 3.03
CA CYS A 37 -16.29 -12.72 4.34
C CYS A 37 -16.45 -13.76 5.46
N ALA A 38 -17.42 -14.67 5.35
CA ALA A 38 -17.64 -15.71 6.35
C ALA A 38 -16.44 -16.66 6.48
N ASP A 39 -15.84 -17.05 5.34
CA ASP A 39 -14.64 -17.88 5.31
C ASP A 39 -13.43 -17.16 5.94
N LEU A 40 -13.25 -15.87 5.67
CA LEU A 40 -12.20 -15.07 6.28
C LEU A 40 -12.38 -14.96 7.81
N LEU A 41 -13.59 -14.66 8.27
CA LEU A 41 -13.89 -14.56 9.70
C LEU A 41 -13.67 -15.92 10.39
N LYS A 42 -14.13 -17.01 9.77
CA LYS A 42 -13.91 -18.36 10.27
C LYS A 42 -12.42 -18.71 10.39
N LEU A 43 -11.61 -18.24 9.44
CA LEU A 43 -10.16 -18.42 9.48
C LEU A 43 -9.54 -17.65 10.65
N ILE A 44 -9.95 -16.40 10.84
CA ILE A 44 -9.46 -15.52 11.92
C ILE A 44 -9.88 -16.03 13.31
N SER A 45 -11.06 -16.62 13.45
CA SER A 45 -11.51 -17.24 14.71
C SER A 45 -10.77 -18.54 15.05
N GLY A 46 -9.85 -19.02 14.21
CA GLY A 46 -9.01 -20.19 14.44
C GLY A 46 -7.89 -19.97 15.46
N VAL A 47 -8.15 -19.27 16.57
CA VAL A 47 -7.17 -18.78 17.56
C VAL A 47 -6.32 -19.84 18.25
N SER A 48 -6.79 -21.09 18.27
CA SER A 48 -6.09 -22.23 18.86
C SER A 48 -5.12 -22.93 17.90
N ARG A 49 -5.11 -22.54 16.62
CA ARG A 49 -4.22 -23.13 15.61
C ARG A 49 -2.91 -22.35 15.57
N PRO A 50 -1.79 -23.00 15.17
CA PRO A 50 -0.56 -22.31 14.84
C PRO A 50 -0.82 -21.19 13.81
N LEU A 51 -0.20 -20.03 14.02
CA LEU A 51 -0.36 -18.89 13.10
C LEU A 51 0.10 -19.24 11.68
N GLU A 52 1.14 -20.07 11.53
CA GLU A 52 1.64 -20.53 10.24
C GLU A 52 0.58 -21.31 9.45
N ASP A 53 -0.19 -22.18 10.11
CA ASP A 53 -1.26 -22.96 9.47
C ASP A 53 -2.39 -22.05 8.99
N VAL A 54 -2.75 -21.06 9.81
CA VAL A 54 -3.81 -20.09 9.48
C VAL A 54 -3.39 -19.22 8.29
N VAL A 55 -2.13 -18.78 8.25
CA VAL A 55 -1.58 -18.02 7.13
C VAL A 55 -1.49 -18.90 5.87
N ALA A 56 -1.08 -20.15 5.99
CA ALA A 56 -1.04 -21.09 4.86
C ALA A 56 -2.45 -21.34 4.29
N ASP A 57 -3.45 -21.54 5.15
CA ASP A 57 -4.85 -21.66 4.78
C ASP A 57 -5.37 -20.39 4.08
N PHE A 58 -4.99 -19.20 4.56
CA PHE A 58 -5.31 -17.93 3.89
C PHE A 58 -4.75 -17.90 2.47
N LEU A 59 -3.46 -18.21 2.31
CA LEU A 59 -2.77 -18.18 1.03
C LEU A 59 -3.31 -19.20 0.03
N ALA A 60 -3.77 -20.35 0.52
CA ALA A 60 -4.40 -21.41 -0.29
C ALA A 60 -5.84 -21.05 -0.72
N ARG A 61 -6.60 -20.38 0.15
CA ARG A 61 -8.00 -19.99 -0.11
C ARG A 61 -8.13 -18.72 -0.94
N VAL A 62 -7.19 -17.79 -0.79
CA VAL A 62 -7.26 -16.46 -1.40
C VAL A 62 -6.27 -16.30 -2.56
N PRO A 63 -6.78 -16.22 -3.81
CA PRO A 63 -5.94 -16.00 -4.98
C PRO A 63 -5.14 -14.69 -4.89
N PRO A 64 -3.89 -14.64 -5.40
CA PRO A 64 -3.03 -13.46 -5.36
C PRO A 64 -3.70 -12.16 -5.82
N GLU A 65 -4.54 -12.23 -6.85
CA GLU A 65 -5.23 -11.10 -7.47
C GLU A 65 -6.25 -10.44 -6.53
N ARG A 66 -6.72 -11.20 -5.53
CA ARG A 66 -7.73 -10.75 -4.57
C ARG A 66 -7.12 -10.45 -3.21
N ARG A 67 -5.88 -10.89 -2.93
CA ARG A 67 -5.20 -10.69 -1.64
C ARG A 67 -5.24 -9.24 -1.19
N LEU A 68 -4.95 -8.26 -2.05
CA LEU A 68 -4.97 -6.86 -1.63
C LEU A 68 -6.34 -6.40 -1.10
N ARG A 69 -7.45 -6.90 -1.66
CA ARG A 69 -8.80 -6.59 -1.18
C ARG A 69 -9.05 -7.19 0.20
N PHE A 70 -8.71 -8.47 0.38
CA PHE A 70 -8.83 -9.14 1.68
C PHE A 70 -7.97 -8.44 2.74
N GLY A 71 -6.74 -8.05 2.40
CA GLY A 71 -5.85 -7.34 3.33
C GLY A 71 -6.38 -5.96 3.69
N SER A 72 -6.97 -5.24 2.73
CA SER A 72 -7.62 -3.95 2.99
C SER A 72 -8.83 -4.10 3.90
N ALA A 73 -9.62 -5.16 3.72
CA ALA A 73 -10.73 -5.50 4.61
C ALA A 73 -10.24 -5.84 6.03
N ILE A 74 -9.20 -6.66 6.17
CA ILE A 74 -8.60 -7.00 7.47
C ILE A 74 -8.06 -5.75 8.16
N LYS A 75 -7.32 -4.88 7.44
CA LYS A 75 -6.83 -3.59 7.96
C LYS A 75 -7.98 -2.74 8.50
N PHE A 76 -9.05 -2.60 7.72
CA PHE A 76 -10.23 -1.83 8.12
C PHE A 76 -10.88 -2.39 9.39
N LEU A 77 -11.02 -3.72 9.49
CA LEU A 77 -11.56 -4.38 10.68
C LEU A 77 -10.65 -4.24 11.91
N LEU A 78 -9.33 -4.18 11.71
CA LEU A 78 -8.36 -3.97 12.80
C LEU A 78 -8.36 -2.53 13.33
N GLU A 79 -8.71 -1.55 12.50
CA GLU A 79 -8.91 -0.16 12.94
C GLU A 79 -10.11 -0.05 13.88
N ASP A 80 -11.13 -0.88 13.68
CA ASP A 80 -12.29 -0.98 14.57
C ASP A 80 -12.11 -2.07 15.63
N LYS A 81 -11.41 -1.71 16.72
CA LYS A 81 -11.02 -2.62 17.82
C LYS A 81 -12.15 -3.41 18.47
N VAL A 82 -13.42 -3.08 18.22
CA VAL A 82 -14.58 -3.83 18.75
C VAL A 82 -14.94 -5.07 17.93
N MET A 83 -14.44 -5.21 16.70
CA MET A 83 -14.84 -6.30 15.80
C MET A 83 -14.08 -7.62 16.05
N PHE A 84 -12.85 -7.56 16.55
CA PHE A 84 -12.02 -8.75 16.80
C PHE A 84 -11.59 -8.84 18.26
N GLN A 85 -11.58 -10.05 18.79
CA GLN A 85 -10.96 -10.36 20.09
C GLN A 85 -9.42 -10.23 20.01
N PRO A 86 -8.70 -10.02 21.12
CA PRO A 86 -7.25 -9.85 21.10
C PRO A 86 -6.51 -10.96 20.32
N ALA A 87 -6.88 -12.23 20.52
CA ALA A 87 -6.27 -13.35 19.80
C ALA A 87 -6.55 -13.33 18.29
N GLU A 88 -7.77 -12.95 17.90
CA GLU A 88 -8.15 -12.79 16.49
C GLU A 88 -7.38 -11.66 15.82
N ARG A 89 -7.12 -10.56 16.56
CA ARG A 89 -6.30 -9.45 16.08
C ARG A 89 -4.86 -9.89 15.81
N LEU A 90 -4.28 -10.72 16.67
CA LEU A 90 -2.94 -11.30 16.42
C LEU A 90 -2.91 -12.13 15.13
N ILE A 91 -3.93 -12.97 14.89
CA ILE A 91 -4.05 -13.71 13.62
C ILE A 91 -4.13 -12.77 12.43
N ALA A 92 -4.98 -11.74 12.52
CA ALA A 92 -5.16 -10.77 11.46
C ALA A 92 -3.84 -10.01 11.15
N PHE A 93 -3.07 -9.62 12.17
CA PHE A 93 -1.74 -9.05 12.00
C PHE A 93 -0.76 -10.02 11.34
N ALA A 94 -0.75 -11.30 11.74
CA ALA A 94 0.08 -12.32 11.13
C ALA A 94 -0.24 -12.50 9.63
N ILE A 95 -1.52 -12.52 9.27
CA ILE A 95 -1.97 -12.59 7.87
C ILE A 95 -1.50 -11.35 7.08
N LEU A 96 -1.63 -10.14 7.64
CA LEU A 96 -1.19 -8.91 6.97
C LEU A 96 0.32 -8.84 6.77
N HIS A 97 1.10 -9.41 7.68
CA HIS A 97 2.55 -9.45 7.54
C HIS A 97 3.00 -10.56 6.57
N GLN A 98 2.60 -11.80 6.83
CA GLN A 98 3.09 -12.98 6.12
C GLN A 98 2.41 -13.21 4.79
N GLY A 99 1.10 -12.97 4.71
CA GLY A 99 0.31 -13.16 3.49
C GLY A 99 0.75 -12.27 2.32
N TYR A 100 1.53 -11.22 2.61
CA TYR A 100 2.02 -10.23 1.66
C TYR A 100 3.54 -10.14 1.63
N SER A 101 4.25 -10.98 2.39
CA SER A 101 5.72 -10.99 2.41
C SER A 101 6.33 -11.41 1.08
N SER A 102 5.59 -12.10 0.21
CA SER A 102 6.05 -12.48 -1.13
C SER A 102 6.01 -11.32 -2.14
N GLN A 103 5.40 -10.18 -1.79
CA GLN A 103 5.34 -9.01 -2.66
C GLN A 103 6.61 -8.17 -2.48
N LEU A 104 7.06 -7.49 -3.53
CA LEU A 104 8.25 -6.62 -3.49
C LEU A 104 8.19 -5.60 -2.34
N THR A 105 6.99 -5.15 -1.98
CA THR A 105 6.77 -4.27 -0.83
C THR A 105 5.41 -4.62 -0.23
N ASN A 106 5.38 -4.95 1.06
CA ASN A 106 4.13 -5.21 1.77
C ASN A 106 3.43 -3.86 2.09
N PRO A 107 2.23 -3.60 1.53
CA PRO A 107 1.54 -2.31 1.68
C PRO A 107 1.00 -2.06 3.09
N PHE A 108 0.94 -3.10 3.94
CA PHE A 108 0.40 -3.01 5.29
C PHE A 108 1.47 -2.76 6.35
N VAL A 109 2.77 -2.88 6.01
CA VAL A 109 3.88 -2.64 6.95
C VAL A 109 3.80 -1.29 7.65
N PRO A 110 3.53 -0.15 6.98
CA PRO A 110 3.40 1.13 7.68
C PRO A 110 2.30 1.15 8.73
N PHE A 111 1.19 0.44 8.47
CA PHE A 111 0.11 0.27 9.44
C PHE A 111 0.57 -0.59 10.63
N LEU A 112 1.24 -1.72 10.38
CA LEU A 112 1.77 -2.58 11.43
C LEU A 112 2.79 -1.86 12.32
N ILE A 113 3.68 -1.05 11.73
CA ILE A 113 4.65 -0.23 12.47
C ILE A 113 3.92 0.80 13.34
N ASN A 114 2.91 1.49 12.80
CA ASN A 114 2.13 2.45 13.57
C ASN A 114 1.49 1.78 14.80
N VAL A 115 0.85 0.62 14.63
CA VAL A 115 0.22 -0.11 15.75
C VAL A 115 1.26 -0.59 16.77
N ALA A 116 2.43 -1.09 16.31
CA ALA A 116 3.51 -1.53 17.19
C ALA A 116 4.07 -0.41 18.07
N CYS A 117 4.12 0.81 17.54
CA CYS A 117 4.66 1.98 18.24
C CYS A 117 3.62 2.76 19.02
N ASP A 118 2.33 2.63 18.71
CA ASP A 118 1.25 3.38 19.34
C ASP A 118 1.02 2.97 20.81
N GLU A 119 1.06 3.94 21.72
CA GLU A 119 0.83 3.73 23.15
C GLU A 119 -0.63 3.39 23.49
N ILE A 120 -1.56 3.71 22.60
CA ILE A 120 -2.99 3.41 22.72
C ILE A 120 -3.28 1.94 22.35
N SER A 121 -2.33 1.26 21.71
CA SER A 121 -2.44 -0.16 21.36
C SER A 121 -2.13 -1.07 22.55
N GLU A 122 -2.76 -2.24 22.58
CA GLU A 122 -2.59 -3.17 23.68
C GLU A 122 -1.14 -3.67 23.71
N ARG A 123 -0.53 -3.71 24.90
CA ARG A 123 0.85 -4.18 25.09
C ARG A 123 1.14 -5.53 24.39
N PRO A 124 0.31 -6.59 24.52
CA PRO A 124 0.58 -7.84 23.82
C PRO A 124 0.61 -7.70 22.29
N GLU A 125 -0.26 -6.88 21.70
CA GLU A 125 -0.25 -6.62 20.26
C GLU A 125 1.01 -5.88 19.81
N ARG A 126 1.42 -4.89 20.59
CA ARG A 126 2.64 -4.12 20.31
C ARG A 126 3.86 -5.03 20.32
N VAL A 127 4.02 -5.85 21.36
CA VAL A 127 5.14 -6.79 21.46
C VAL A 127 5.08 -7.80 20.31
N PHE A 128 3.89 -8.34 20.01
CA PHE A 128 3.71 -9.30 18.92
C PHE A 128 4.16 -8.72 17.59
N LEU A 129 3.68 -7.52 17.25
CA LEU A 129 4.04 -6.84 16.02
C LEU A 129 5.52 -6.49 15.98
N GLN A 130 6.12 -6.06 17.08
CA GLN A 130 7.56 -5.80 17.10
C GLN A 130 8.39 -7.07 16.86
N LEU A 131 7.99 -8.19 17.45
CA LEU A 131 8.66 -9.47 17.23
C LEU A 131 8.46 -9.93 15.77
N LEU A 132 7.25 -9.80 15.23
CA LEU A 132 6.93 -10.15 13.85
C LEU A 132 7.69 -9.29 12.83
N LEU A 133 7.82 -7.99 13.09
CA LEU A 133 8.50 -7.03 12.22
C LEU A 133 10.04 -7.17 12.30
N THR A 134 10.58 -7.33 13.51
CA THR A 134 12.05 -7.45 13.71
C THR A 134 12.56 -8.81 13.22
N SER A 135 11.75 -9.86 13.38
CA SER A 135 12.11 -11.20 12.93
C SER A 135 12.05 -11.39 11.41
N ALA A 136 11.55 -10.44 10.62
CA ALA A 136 11.62 -10.54 9.15
C ALA A 136 13.06 -10.73 8.61
N ASN A 137 14.08 -10.35 9.41
CA ASN A 137 15.50 -10.47 9.06
C ASN A 137 16.22 -11.66 9.75
N GLU A 138 15.57 -12.39 10.65
CA GLU A 138 16.14 -13.49 11.46
C GLU A 138 15.23 -14.74 11.47
N ASP A 139 15.76 -15.93 11.73
CA ASP A 139 14.97 -17.18 11.73
C ASP A 139 13.85 -17.22 12.80
N ASN A 140 13.84 -16.26 13.73
CA ASN A 140 12.87 -16.09 14.81
C ASN A 140 11.41 -15.95 14.32
N ASN A 141 11.18 -15.55 13.07
CA ASN A 141 9.82 -15.38 12.53
C ASN A 141 9.08 -16.73 12.44
N LYS A 142 9.84 -17.78 12.12
CA LYS A 142 9.28 -19.13 12.06
C LYS A 142 8.95 -19.68 13.44
N GLU A 143 9.54 -19.14 14.51
CA GLU A 143 9.25 -19.57 15.87
C GLU A 143 7.95 -18.95 16.38
N ILE A 144 7.79 -17.63 16.25
CA ILE A 144 6.55 -16.95 16.68
C ILE A 144 5.32 -17.50 15.94
N LEU A 145 5.45 -17.87 14.66
CA LEU A 145 4.34 -18.37 13.87
C LEU A 145 3.93 -19.83 14.20
N LYS A 146 4.79 -20.61 14.86
CA LYS A 146 4.46 -21.98 15.30
C LYS A 146 3.52 -22.01 16.50
N HIS A 147 3.47 -20.92 17.26
CA HIS A 147 2.57 -20.80 18.40
C HIS A 147 1.17 -20.39 17.95
N SER A 148 0.17 -20.73 18.77
CA SER A 148 -1.19 -20.22 18.57
C SER A 148 -1.33 -18.80 19.13
N ALA A 149 -2.33 -18.06 18.66
CA ALA A 149 -2.61 -16.72 19.18
C ALA A 149 -3.01 -16.74 20.65
N GLU A 150 -3.71 -17.80 21.10
CA GLU A 150 -4.06 -17.97 22.51
C GLU A 150 -2.83 -18.22 23.39
N ASP A 151 -1.88 -19.03 22.92
CA ASP A 151 -0.67 -19.34 23.68
C ASP A 151 0.18 -18.09 23.85
N TYR A 152 0.30 -17.27 22.79
CA TYR A 152 1.01 -16.01 22.84
C TYR A 152 0.48 -15.05 23.93
N LEU A 153 -0.84 -14.95 24.06
CA LEU A 153 -1.46 -14.08 25.08
C LEU A 153 -1.30 -14.61 26.51
N LYS A 154 -1.09 -15.91 26.68
CA LYS A 154 -0.88 -16.56 27.99
C LYS A 154 0.59 -16.53 28.41
N GLU A 155 1.51 -16.37 27.47
CA GLU A 155 2.93 -16.53 27.71
C GLU A 155 3.59 -15.25 28.31
N PRO A 156 4.09 -15.31 29.55
CA PRO A 156 4.69 -14.16 30.22
C PRO A 156 6.06 -13.76 29.67
N SER A 157 6.72 -14.66 28.91
CA SER A 157 8.01 -14.43 28.26
C SER A 157 8.01 -13.18 27.38
N TYR A 158 6.89 -12.92 26.69
CA TYR A 158 6.74 -11.78 25.79
C TYR A 158 6.42 -10.47 26.53
N ALA A 159 5.81 -10.54 27.72
CA ALA A 159 5.46 -9.35 28.50
C ALA A 159 6.70 -8.51 28.94
N SER A 160 7.86 -9.16 29.03
CA SER A 160 9.13 -8.56 29.45
C SER A 160 9.99 -8.02 28.29
N GLN A 161 9.55 -8.14 27.04
CA GLN A 161 10.32 -7.65 25.90
C GLN A 161 10.42 -6.12 25.89
N VAL A 162 11.62 -5.63 25.58
CA VAL A 162 11.90 -4.20 25.43
C VAL A 162 11.48 -3.78 24.03
N LEU A 163 10.55 -2.84 23.96
CA LEU A 163 10.04 -2.32 22.69
C LEU A 163 11.07 -1.39 22.03
N LEU A 164 11.40 -1.67 20.77
CA LEU A 164 12.22 -0.82 19.92
C LEU A 164 11.49 0.48 19.55
N PRO A 165 12.24 1.58 19.38
CA PRO A 165 11.68 2.84 18.91
C PRO A 165 11.31 2.78 17.42
N ARG A 166 10.33 3.59 17.03
CA ARG A 166 9.77 3.69 15.67
C ARG A 166 10.84 3.83 14.59
N ASP A 167 11.83 4.70 14.80
CA ASP A 167 12.90 4.96 13.81
C ASP A 167 13.69 3.69 13.46
N ARG A 168 13.88 2.79 14.44
CA ARG A 168 14.58 1.52 14.21
C ARG A 168 13.73 0.55 13.39
N LEU A 169 12.43 0.46 13.67
CA LEU A 169 11.52 -0.39 12.90
C LEU A 169 11.39 0.13 11.46
N GLU A 170 11.19 1.44 11.26
CA GLU A 170 11.09 2.03 9.93
C GLU A 170 12.39 1.83 9.13
N SER A 171 13.57 2.02 9.77
CA SER A 171 14.85 1.81 9.09
C SER A 171 15.05 0.39 8.56
N GLN A 172 14.49 -0.64 9.20
CA GLN A 172 14.60 -2.03 8.72
C GLN A 172 13.80 -2.26 7.44
N TYR A 173 12.69 -1.56 7.26
CA TYR A 173 11.85 -1.66 6.07
C TYR A 173 12.23 -0.67 4.97
N SER A 174 12.83 0.47 5.33
CA SER A 174 13.38 1.46 4.38
C SER A 174 14.76 1.07 3.84
N CYS A 175 15.54 0.21 4.51
CA CYS A 175 16.89 -0.17 4.06
C CYS A 175 16.89 -1.02 2.76
N ASN A 176 15.75 -1.63 2.41
CA ASN A 176 15.62 -2.34 1.14
C ASN A 176 15.59 -1.40 -0.09
N ASP A 177 15.41 -0.08 0.10
CA ASP A 177 15.45 0.92 -0.99
C ASP A 177 16.87 1.19 -1.51
N VAL A 178 17.93 0.74 -0.82
CA VAL A 178 19.30 0.95 -1.33
C VAL A 178 19.57 0.11 -2.60
N GLN A 179 18.76 -0.92 -2.87
CA GLN A 179 18.81 -1.63 -4.16
C GLN A 179 17.91 -1.00 -5.24
N LEU A 180 17.03 -0.07 -4.87
CA LEU A 180 16.18 0.68 -5.81
C LEU A 180 16.84 1.97 -6.33
N GLN A 181 18.09 2.26 -5.93
CA GLN A 181 18.87 3.37 -6.49
C GLN A 181 19.62 3.06 -7.80
N THR A 182 19.44 1.88 -8.41
CA THR A 182 20.07 1.58 -9.71
C THR A 182 19.08 1.42 -10.88
N TYR A 183 17.76 1.52 -10.65
CA TYR A 183 16.77 1.35 -11.73
C TYR A 183 15.74 2.48 -11.87
N THR A 184 16.17 3.73 -11.68
CA THR A 184 15.51 4.88 -12.31
C THR A 184 16.41 5.48 -13.38
N SER A 185 16.82 4.69 -14.37
CA SER A 185 17.25 5.22 -15.67
C SER A 185 16.01 5.48 -16.51
N CYS A 186 15.28 6.54 -16.18
CA CYS A 186 14.22 7.11 -17.01
C CYS A 186 14.16 8.63 -16.79
N ALA A 187 15.31 9.30 -16.82
CA ALA A 187 15.36 10.76 -16.87
C ALA A 187 16.68 11.24 -17.48
N ALA A 188 16.78 11.18 -18.81
CA ALA A 188 17.46 12.18 -19.65
C ALA A 188 17.36 11.83 -21.15
N ALA A 189 16.16 11.52 -21.66
CA ALA A 189 15.93 11.65 -23.09
C ALA A 189 15.78 13.15 -23.40
N LYS A 190 16.91 13.83 -23.66
CA LYS A 190 16.92 15.18 -24.20
C LYS A 190 16.29 15.11 -25.60
N VAL A 191 15.00 15.43 -25.68
CA VAL A 191 14.28 15.57 -26.96
C VAL A 191 14.97 16.66 -27.77
N ARG A 192 15.82 16.28 -28.71
CA ARG A 192 16.18 17.12 -29.85
C ARG A 192 15.06 16.98 -30.87
N SER A 193 13.98 17.73 -30.66
CA SER A 193 13.03 18.01 -31.73
C SER A 193 13.71 18.97 -32.70
N ALA A 194 14.40 18.42 -33.69
CA ALA A 194 14.82 19.13 -34.88
C ALA A 194 14.54 18.19 -36.05
N ILE A 195 13.30 18.21 -36.52
CA ILE A 195 12.98 17.77 -37.87
C ILE A 195 13.61 18.85 -38.76
N PRO A 196 14.63 18.54 -39.59
CA PRO A 196 15.15 19.53 -40.53
C PRO A 196 14.05 19.77 -41.56
N ASP A 197 13.62 21.02 -41.69
CA ASP A 197 12.74 21.44 -42.76
C ASP A 197 13.48 21.30 -44.10
N PRO A 198 13.06 20.42 -45.01
CA PRO A 198 13.80 20.12 -46.22
C PRO A 198 13.34 21.03 -47.35
N ASP A 199 13.52 22.34 -47.24
CA ASP A 199 13.31 23.28 -48.37
C ASP A 199 14.06 24.62 -48.19
N VAL A 200 15.35 24.56 -47.87
CA VAL A 200 16.22 25.73 -48.03
C VAL A 200 17.37 25.39 -48.97
N SER A 201 17.24 25.87 -50.21
CA SER A 201 18.26 25.84 -51.24
C SER A 201 19.58 26.43 -50.72
N GLN A 202 20.63 25.63 -50.74
CA GLN A 202 22.01 26.11 -50.66
C GLN A 202 22.24 27.18 -51.73
N SER A 203 22.56 28.40 -51.32
CA SER A 203 23.14 29.41 -52.19
C SER A 203 24.35 30.03 -51.51
N CYS A 204 25.50 29.82 -52.15
CA CYS A 204 26.79 30.44 -51.90
C CYS A 204 26.71 31.97 -51.97
N GLY A 205 27.54 32.67 -51.19
CA GLY A 205 27.73 34.11 -51.37
C GLY A 205 28.72 34.73 -50.37
N ASP A 206 29.92 34.97 -50.89
CA ASP A 206 31.14 35.51 -50.29
C ASP A 206 31.08 36.84 -49.51
N SER A 207 32.03 36.94 -48.57
CA SER A 207 32.92 38.08 -48.26
C SER A 207 32.36 39.49 -47.97
N SER A 208 32.73 40.08 -46.82
CA SER A 208 33.80 41.10 -46.79
C SER A 208 34.11 41.63 -45.39
N GLU A 209 35.41 41.61 -45.13
CA GLU A 209 36.25 42.40 -44.24
C GLU A 209 35.84 43.87 -44.07
N TYR A 210 35.81 44.42 -42.84
CA TYR A 210 36.19 45.81 -42.56
C TYR A 210 36.51 46.06 -41.07
N HIS A 211 37.82 46.13 -40.80
CA HIS A 211 38.57 47.09 -39.97
C HIS A 211 37.94 47.83 -38.74
N ARG A 212 38.53 47.53 -37.56
CA ARG A 212 38.93 48.31 -36.34
C ARG A 212 38.69 49.85 -36.30
N PRO A 213 38.65 50.56 -35.13
CA PRO A 213 39.78 50.60 -34.16
C PRO A 213 39.49 50.78 -32.65
N ASN A 214 40.38 50.24 -31.82
CA ASN A 214 41.28 50.97 -30.91
C ASN A 214 42.54 50.12 -30.66
#